data_AF-A0A815QXR0-F1
#
_entry.id   AF-A0A815QXR0-F1
#
_cell.length_a   1.000
_cell.length_b   1.000
_cell.length_c   1.000
_cell.angle_alpha   90.00
_cell.angle_beta   90.00
_cell.angle_gamma   90.00
#
_symmetry.space_group_name_H-M   'P 1'
#
loop_
_entity.id
_entity.type
_entity.pdbx_description
1 polymer ?
#
loop_
_entity_poly.entity_id
_entity_poly.type
_entity_poly.pdbx_seq_one_letter_code
_entity_poly.pdbx_strand_id
1 'polypeptide(L)'
;MKSLFLCHVRGYLAHFSFCALIYSYVIQALYRLLSTIYYHRIYFQHFQMYMYAIGIQWIFAFLQTLPIEFGNNQIFIEEEYLCQIAIENSIGIGYINSTNYLLPVTIIMIMYYIIAKSVRQKNSNGE
;
A
#
# COMPACT_ATOMS: atom_id res chain seq x y z
N MET A 1 -27.40 13.96 -10.49
CA MET A 1 -26.53 14.66 -9.52
C MET A 1 -26.23 13.84 -8.27
N LYS A 2 -27.23 13.24 -7.58
CA LYS A 2 -26.97 12.34 -6.42
C LYS A 2 -26.15 11.07 -6.76
N SER A 3 -26.22 10.56 -7.99
CA SER A 3 -25.43 9.38 -8.41
C SER A 3 -23.94 9.69 -8.57
N LEU A 4 -23.57 10.87 -9.09
CA LEU A 4 -22.17 11.22 -9.38
C LEU A 4 -21.36 11.42 -8.09
N PHE A 5 -21.90 12.14 -7.11
CA PHE A 5 -21.22 12.30 -5.81
C PHE A 5 -21.00 10.96 -5.11
N LEU A 6 -22.03 10.10 -5.10
CA LEU A 6 -21.91 8.76 -4.53
C LEU A 6 -20.89 7.91 -5.30
N CYS A 7 -20.80 8.11 -6.62
CA CYS A 7 -19.84 7.45 -7.48
C CYS A 7 -18.39 7.79 -7.09
N HIS A 8 -18.09 9.08 -6.93
CA HIS A 8 -16.78 9.54 -6.48
C HIS A 8 -16.41 9.02 -5.10
N VAL A 9 -17.34 9.07 -4.15
CA VAL A 9 -17.10 8.55 -2.80
C VAL A 9 -16.82 7.04 -2.82
N ARG A 10 -17.55 6.27 -3.64
CA ARG A 10 -17.34 4.82 -3.76
C ARG A 10 -16.02 4.48 -4.45
N GLY A 11 -15.68 5.18 -5.54
CA GLY A 11 -14.40 5.04 -6.24
C GLY A 11 -13.23 5.35 -5.30
N TYR A 12 -13.31 6.49 -4.60
CA TYR A 12 -12.33 6.89 -3.61
C TYR A 12 -12.15 5.84 -2.51
N LEU A 13 -13.24 5.40 -1.88
CA LEU A 13 -13.17 4.41 -0.80
C LEU A 13 -12.60 3.08 -1.28
N ALA A 14 -12.92 2.64 -2.50
CA ALA A 14 -12.35 1.42 -3.09
C ALA A 14 -10.83 1.55 -3.29
N HIS A 15 -10.38 2.64 -3.92
CA HIS A 15 -8.96 2.90 -4.15
C HIS A 15 -8.17 3.07 -2.84
N PHE A 16 -8.72 3.85 -1.92
CA PHE A 16 -8.15 4.07 -0.59
C PHE A 16 -8.02 2.75 0.18
N SER A 17 -9.08 1.94 0.22
CA SER A 17 -9.06 0.65 0.92
C SER A 17 -8.05 -0.32 0.31
N PHE A 18 -7.96 -0.36 -1.03
CA PHE A 18 -6.98 -1.20 -1.71
C PHE A 18 -5.55 -0.73 -1.42
N CYS A 19 -5.28 0.57 -1.49
CA CYS A 19 -3.99 1.14 -1.13
C CYS A 19 -3.63 0.82 0.32
N ALA A 20 -4.56 1.05 1.25
CA ALA A 20 -4.36 0.75 2.66
C ALA A 20 -4.07 -0.74 2.92
N LEU A 21 -4.76 -1.64 2.23
CA LEU A 21 -4.51 -3.09 2.32
C LEU A 21 -3.09 -3.45 1.84
N ILE A 22 -2.69 -2.97 0.67
CA ILE A 22 -1.39 -3.29 0.09
C ILE A 22 -0.24 -2.75 0.95
N TYR A 23 -0.32 -1.49 1.40
CA TYR A 23 0.70 -0.92 2.28
C TYR A 23 0.71 -1.54 3.68
N SER A 24 -0.40 -2.13 4.14
CA SER A 24 -0.39 -2.94 5.37
C SER A 24 0.54 -4.15 5.24
N TYR A 25 0.60 -4.79 4.07
CA TYR A 25 1.58 -5.86 3.83
C TYR A 25 3.03 -5.36 3.82
N VAL A 26 3.28 -4.14 3.36
CA VAL A 26 4.60 -3.50 3.44
C VAL A 26 5.02 -3.32 4.91
N ILE A 27 4.13 -2.81 5.76
CA ILE A 27 4.43 -2.65 7.20
C ILE A 27 4.66 -4.02 7.85
N GLN A 28 3.85 -5.04 7.54
CA GLN A 28 4.05 -6.38 8.06
C GLN A 28 5.41 -6.97 7.63
N ALA A 29 5.81 -6.78 6.37
CA ALA A 29 7.12 -7.21 5.88
C ALA A 29 8.26 -6.45 6.58
N LEU A 30 8.10 -5.13 6.77
CA LEU A 30 9.06 -4.29 7.50
C LEU A 30 9.21 -4.73 8.96
N TYR A 31 8.11 -5.02 9.65
CA TYR A 31 8.15 -5.51 11.02
C TYR A 31 8.91 -6.85 11.11
N ARG A 32 8.63 -7.79 10.20
CA ARG A 32 9.36 -9.07 10.12
C ARG A 32 10.84 -8.86 9.83
N LEU A 33 11.17 -7.95 8.92
CA LEU A 33 12.55 -7.60 8.58
C LEU A 33 13.30 -7.04 9.80
N LEU A 34 12.72 -6.05 10.49
CA LEU A 34 13.31 -5.44 11.67
C LEU A 34 13.48 -6.46 12.79
N SER A 35 12.48 -7.30 13.05
CA SER A 35 12.58 -8.36 14.06
C SER A 35 13.65 -9.41 13.70
N THR A 36 13.87 -9.69 12.42
CA THR A 36 14.87 -10.69 11.97
C THR A 36 16.29 -10.13 12.08
N ILE A 37 16.51 -8.89 11.63
CA ILE A 37 17.84 -8.26 11.62
C ILE A 37 18.22 -7.81 13.04
N TYR A 38 17.31 -7.12 13.73
CA TYR A 38 17.57 -6.49 15.01
C TYR A 38 16.98 -7.28 16.19
N TYR A 39 17.05 -8.60 16.15
CA TYR A 39 16.49 -9.47 17.19
C TYR A 39 16.97 -9.12 18.61
N HIS A 40 18.18 -8.57 18.75
CA HIS A 40 18.75 -8.16 20.03
C HIS A 40 18.22 -6.79 20.53
N ARG A 41 17.60 -5.96 19.67
CA ARG A 41 17.09 -4.63 20.04
C ARG A 41 15.58 -4.67 20.24
N ILE A 42 15.18 -4.95 21.47
CA ILE A 42 13.77 -5.00 21.94
C ILE A 42 12.97 -3.76 21.52
N TYR A 43 13.62 -2.59 21.41
CA TYR A 43 12.97 -1.35 21.01
C TYR A 43 12.22 -1.42 19.67
N PHE A 44 12.77 -2.14 18.68
CA PHE A 44 12.15 -2.30 17.36
C PHE A 44 11.01 -3.33 17.33
N GLN A 45 10.82 -4.07 18.42
CA GLN A 45 9.75 -5.06 18.57
C GLN A 45 8.55 -4.49 19.34
N HIS A 46 8.61 -3.24 19.80
CA HIS A 46 7.48 -2.65 20.51
C HIS A 46 6.29 -2.39 19.59
N PHE A 47 5.13 -2.83 20.05
CA PHE A 47 3.84 -2.60 19.40
C PHE A 47 3.57 -1.11 19.10
N GLN A 48 4.11 -0.19 19.91
CA GLN A 48 3.98 1.25 19.70
C GLN A 48 4.56 1.72 18.35
N MET A 49 5.73 1.19 17.95
CA MET A 49 6.33 1.50 16.65
C MET A 49 5.45 1.04 15.49
N TYR A 50 4.83 -0.13 15.63
CA TYR A 50 3.89 -0.66 14.64
C TYR A 50 2.63 0.22 14.54
N MET A 51 2.11 0.71 15.66
CA MET A 51 0.97 1.65 15.68
C MET A 51 1.30 2.98 15.00
N TYR A 52 2.49 3.54 15.23
CA TYR A 52 2.92 4.74 14.51
C TYR A 52 3.06 4.51 13.00
N ALA A 53 3.62 3.36 12.61
CA ALA A 53 3.75 3.00 11.20
C ALA A 53 2.37 2.86 10.52
N ILE A 54 1.39 2.24 11.19
CA ILE A 54 0.01 2.18 10.71
C ILE A 54 -0.54 3.60 10.54
N GLY A 55 -0.42 4.46 11.55
CA GLY A 55 -0.90 5.84 11.46
C GLY A 55 -0.33 6.60 10.25
N ILE A 56 0.97 6.49 10.02
CA ILE A 56 1.65 7.08 8.86
C ILE A 56 1.12 6.49 7.54
N GLN A 57 0.91 5.18 7.47
CA GLN A 57 0.41 4.49 6.28
C GLN A 57 -1.04 4.86 5.94
N TRP A 58 -1.89 5.09 6.94
CA TRP A 58 -3.23 5.61 6.70
C TRP A 58 -3.20 7.03 6.12
N ILE A 59 -2.37 7.92 6.68
CA ILE A 59 -2.18 9.28 6.15
C ILE A 59 -1.63 9.21 4.71
N PHE A 60 -0.65 8.34 4.46
CA PHE A 60 -0.07 8.17 3.14
C PHE A 60 -1.10 7.65 2.13
N ALA A 61 -1.86 6.60 2.46
CA ALA A 61 -2.91 6.06 1.60
C ALA A 61 -4.00 7.11 1.31
N PHE A 62 -4.35 7.93 2.32
CA PHE A 62 -5.31 9.02 2.17
C PHE A 62 -4.80 10.06 1.16
N LEU A 63 -3.58 10.58 1.40
CA LEU A 63 -2.96 11.62 0.55
C LEU A 63 -2.69 11.13 -0.87
N GLN A 64 -2.26 9.89 -1.04
CA GLN A 64 -1.96 9.32 -2.36
C GLN A 64 -3.22 9.10 -3.20
N THR A 65 -4.38 8.88 -2.56
CA THR A 65 -5.64 8.67 -3.29
C THR A 65 -6.29 10.00 -3.72
N LEU A 66 -5.98 11.13 -3.06
CA LEU A 66 -6.57 12.44 -3.37
C LEU A 66 -6.33 12.95 -4.82
N PRO A 67 -5.12 12.89 -5.40
CA PRO A 67 -4.86 13.40 -6.75
C PRO A 67 -5.74 12.76 -7.83
N ILE A 68 -6.15 11.51 -7.61
CA ILE A 68 -6.97 10.74 -8.55
C ILE A 68 -8.39 11.32 -8.61
N GLU A 69 -8.95 11.69 -7.46
CA GLU A 69 -10.30 12.26 -7.37
C GLU A 69 -10.38 13.71 -7.87
N PHE A 70 -9.40 14.54 -7.50
CA PHE A 70 -9.38 15.94 -7.96
C PHE A 70 -9.23 16.09 -9.47
N GLY A 71 -8.72 15.06 -10.15
CA GLY A 71 -8.60 15.05 -11.60
C GLY A 71 -9.92 14.89 -12.36
N ASN A 72 -11.06 14.64 -11.69
CA ASN A 72 -12.37 14.44 -12.33
C ASN A 72 -12.39 13.33 -13.41
N ASN A 73 -11.49 12.35 -13.28
CA ASN A 73 -11.24 11.34 -14.31
C ASN A 73 -12.14 10.11 -14.18
N GLN A 74 -13.15 10.16 -13.32
CA GLN A 74 -14.03 9.02 -13.07
C GLN A 74 -15.25 9.09 -13.98
N ILE A 75 -15.49 7.98 -14.66
CA ILE A 75 -16.69 7.76 -15.48
C ILE A 75 -17.61 6.78 -14.75
N PHE A 76 -18.90 7.07 -14.80
CA PHE A 76 -19.92 6.13 -14.34
C PHE A 76 -20.27 5.20 -15.49
N ILE A 77 -19.97 3.92 -15.34
CA ILE A 77 -20.32 2.88 -16.31
C ILE A 77 -21.70 2.36 -15.92
N GLU A 78 -22.74 2.82 -16.63
CA GLU A 78 -24.14 2.48 -16.32
C GLU A 78 -24.42 0.98 -16.39
N GLU A 79 -23.75 0.27 -17.31
CA GLU A 79 -23.95 -1.18 -17.52
C GLU A 79 -23.49 -2.01 -16.31
N GLU A 80 -22.43 -1.57 -15.62
CA GLU A 80 -21.83 -2.31 -14.51
C GLU A 80 -22.13 -1.67 -13.15
N TYR A 81 -22.80 -0.52 -13.12
CA TYR A 81 -22.97 0.32 -11.92
C TYR A 81 -21.63 0.61 -11.20
N LEU A 82 -20.55 0.69 -11.98
CA LEU A 82 -19.18 0.87 -11.48
C LEU A 82 -18.67 2.29 -11.74
N CYS A 83 -17.84 2.74 -10.80
CA CYS A 83 -17.15 4.02 -10.84
C CYS A 83 -15.67 3.73 -11.02
N GLN A 84 -15.19 3.99 -12.22
CA GLN A 84 -13.82 3.69 -12.61
C GLN A 84 -13.19 4.88 -13.31
N ILE A 85 -11.86 4.88 -13.34
CA ILE A 85 -11.09 5.90 -14.04
C ILE A 85 -11.22 5.64 -15.54
N ALA A 86 -11.48 6.70 -16.29
CA ALA A 86 -11.55 6.64 -17.74
C ALA A 86 -10.24 6.05 -18.30
N ILE A 87 -10.36 5.04 -19.18
CA ILE A 87 -9.23 4.37 -19.84
C ILE A 87 -8.36 5.36 -20.62
N GLU A 88 -8.97 6.46 -21.07
CA GLU A 88 -8.31 7.55 -21.80
C GLU A 88 -7.25 8.27 -20.95
N ASN A 89 -7.35 8.26 -19.62
CA ASN A 89 -6.34 8.84 -18.74
C ASN A 89 -5.21 7.84 -18.43
N SER A 90 -4.38 7.60 -19.44
CA SER A 90 -3.21 6.72 -19.34
C SER A 90 -2.23 7.13 -18.23
N ILE A 91 -2.10 8.43 -17.95
CA ILE A 91 -1.24 8.96 -16.88
C ILE A 91 -1.79 8.57 -15.51
N GLY A 92 -3.09 8.74 -15.27
CA GLY A 92 -3.74 8.36 -14.02
C GLY A 92 -3.66 6.85 -13.76
N ILE A 93 -3.89 6.04 -14.80
CA ILE A 93 -3.75 4.57 -14.73
C ILE A 93 -2.30 4.18 -14.44
N GLY A 94 -1.34 4.80 -15.13
CA GLY A 94 0.09 4.56 -14.90
C GLY A 94 0.52 4.91 -13.47
N TYR A 95 0.03 6.04 -12.94
CA TYR A 95 0.27 6.46 -11.56
C TYR A 95 -0.26 5.44 -10.56
N ILE A 96 -1.52 5.00 -10.71
CA ILE A 96 -2.13 4.03 -9.80
C ILE A 96 -1.41 2.69 -9.85
N ASN A 97 -1.18 2.16 -11.05
CA ASN A 97 -0.48 0.88 -11.19
C ASN A 97 0.92 0.91 -10.58
N SER A 98 1.66 2.01 -10.80
CA SER A 98 3.00 2.16 -10.25
C SER A 98 2.98 2.26 -8.73
N THR A 99 2.10 3.10 -8.18
CA THR A 99 2.13 3.47 -6.76
C THR A 99 1.34 2.53 -5.84
N ASN A 100 0.27 1.89 -6.34
CA ASN A 100 -0.54 0.93 -5.58
C ASN A 100 -0.13 -0.53 -5.78
N TYR A 101 0.63 -0.84 -6.82
CA TYR A 101 1.02 -2.24 -7.11
C TYR A 101 2.53 -2.39 -7.27
N LEU A 102 3.12 -1.76 -8.29
CA LEU A 102 4.50 -2.04 -8.69
C LEU A 102 5.50 -1.68 -7.58
N LEU A 103 5.36 -0.50 -6.98
CA LEU A 103 6.21 -0.02 -5.89
C LEU A 103 6.04 -0.83 -4.60
N PRO A 104 4.84 -1.04 -4.03
CA PRO A 104 4.72 -1.81 -2.78
C PRO A 104 5.11 -3.28 -2.97
N VAL A 105 4.77 -3.91 -4.09
CA VAL A 105 5.16 -5.30 -4.37
C VAL A 105 6.67 -5.45 -4.48
N THR A 106 7.35 -4.55 -5.19
CA THR A 106 8.82 -4.59 -5.29
C THR A 106 9.49 -4.38 -3.93
N ILE A 107 8.98 -3.44 -3.11
CA ILE A 107 9.48 -3.24 -1.74
C ILE A 107 9.32 -4.52 -0.91
N ILE A 108 8.15 -5.16 -0.94
CA ILE A 108 7.89 -6.42 -0.22
C ILE A 108 8.86 -7.51 -0.67
N MET A 109 9.04 -7.68 -1.98
CA MET A 109 9.98 -8.67 -2.55
C MET A 109 11.41 -8.44 -2.08
N ILE A 110 11.88 -7.19 -2.07
CA ILE A 110 13.21 -6.83 -1.58
C ILE A 110 13.34 -7.14 -0.08
N MET A 111 12.34 -6.78 0.74
CA MET A 111 12.35 -7.08 2.17
C MET A 111 12.43 -8.59 2.43
N TYR A 112 11.62 -9.40 1.76
CA TYR A 112 11.67 -10.86 1.91
C TYR A 112 12.97 -11.47 1.41
N TYR A 113 13.54 -10.94 0.34
CA TYR A 113 14.87 -11.37 -0.12
C TYR A 113 15.94 -11.13 0.96
N ILE A 114 15.94 -9.95 1.60
CA ILE A 114 16.87 -9.63 2.68
C ILE A 114 16.63 -10.56 3.88
N ILE A 115 15.38 -10.77 4.30
CA ILE A 115 15.04 -11.72 5.38
C ILE A 115 15.62 -13.10 5.08
N ALA A 116 15.35 -13.65 3.89
CA ALA A 116 15.83 -14.98 3.50
C ALA A 116 17.36 -15.06 3.51
N LYS A 117 18.05 -14.02 3.03
CA LYS A 117 19.51 -13.94 3.08
C LYS A 117 20.03 -13.90 4.52
N SER A 118 19.45 -13.08 5.38
CA SER A 118 19.86 -12.96 6.79
C SER A 118 19.65 -14.25 7.57
N VAL A 119 18.54 -14.96 7.35
CA VAL A 119 18.28 -16.26 8.00
C VAL A 119 19.29 -17.31 7.54
N ARG A 120 19.60 -17.39 6.24
CA ARG A 120 20.61 -18.33 5.72
C ARG A 120 22.00 -18.07 6.29
N GLN A 121 22.38 -16.81 6.47
CA GLN A 121 23.67 -16.45 7.07
C GLN A 121 23.77 -16.87 8.53
N LYS A 122 22.72 -16.68 9.33
CA LYS A 122 22.69 -17.13 10.73
C LYS A 122 22.82 -18.66 10.83
N ASN A 123 22.04 -19.40 10.04
CA ASN A 123 22.12 -20.87 10.01
C ASN A 123 23.51 -21.37 9.58
N SER A 124 24.19 -20.69 8.65
CA SER A 124 25.54 -21.06 8.23
C SER A 124 26.62 -20.77 9.28
N ASN A 125 26.37 -19.81 10.17
CA ASN A 125 27.32 -19.42 11.22
C ASN A 125 27.14 -20.21 12.52
N GLY A 126 26.17 -21.14 12.58
CA GLY A 126 25.98 -22.03 13.71
C GLY A 126 25.37 -21.36 14.96
N GLU A 127 24.70 -20.21 14.81
CA GLU A 127 23.81 -19.64 15.82
C GLU A 127 22.40 -20.24 15.74
#